data_AF-A0A8T4J761-F1
#
_entry.id   AF-A0A8T4J761-F1
#
_cell.length_a   1.000
_cell.length_b   1.000
_cell.length_c   1.000
_cell.angle_alpha   90.00
_cell.angle_beta   90.00
_cell.angle_gamma   90.00
#
_symmetry.space_group_name_H-M   'P 1'
#
loop_
_entity.id
_entity.type
_entity.pdbx_description
1 polymer ?
#
loop_
_entity_poly.entity_id
_entity_poly.type
_entity_poly.pdbx_seq_one_letter_code
_entity_poly.pdbx_strand_id
1 'polypeptide(L)' 'MVFKKLLGALGVGGPSVDTVLDGGAVRPGGPLTGRVHLEGGQSDAE' A
#
# COMPACT_ATOMS: atom_id res chain seq x y z
N MET A 1 11.78 21.99 -6.21
CA MET A 1 11.42 22.95 -5.14
C MET A 1 11.73 22.33 -3.80
N VAL A 2 12.46 23.02 -2.91
CA VAL A 2 12.95 22.47 -1.62
C VAL A 2 11.82 21.92 -0.74
N PHE A 3 10.64 22.56 -0.75
CA PHE A 3 9.46 22.09 -0.03
C PHE A 3 8.94 20.73 -0.52
N LYS A 4 8.93 20.47 -1.83
CA LYS A 4 8.54 19.15 -2.36
C LYS A 4 9.48 18.04 -1.89
N LYS A 5 10.78 18.32 -1.79
CA LYS A 5 11.77 17.37 -1.27
C LYS A 5 11.55 17.08 0.22
N LEU A 6 11.29 18.13 1.02
CA LEU A 6 10.98 17.97 2.45
C LEU A 6 9.69 17.18 2.68
N LEU A 7 8.61 17.49 1.95
CA LEU A 7 7.34 16.78 2.06
C LEU A 7 7.45 15.32 1.61
N GLY A 8 8.19 15.04 0.53
CA GLY A 8 8.50 13.68 0.11
C GLY A 8 9.28 12.90 1.17
N ALA A 9 10.23 13.53 1.85
CA ALA A 9 10.97 12.90 2.96
C ALA A 9 10.07 12.57 4.17
N LEU A 10 8.93 13.24 4.31
CA LEU A 10 7.90 12.93 5.31
C LEU A 10 6.86 11.91 4.80
N GLY A 11 7.05 11.34 3.60
CA GLY A 11 6.18 10.32 3.01
C GLY A 11 5.02 10.86 2.17
N VAL A 12 4.92 12.18 1.95
CA VAL A 12 3.85 12.76 1.11
C VAL A 12 4.05 12.33 -0.34
N GLY A 13 3.02 11.72 -0.93
CA GLY A 13 3.07 11.18 -2.28
C GLY A 13 3.83 9.85 -2.39
N GLY A 14 4.08 9.17 -1.26
CA GLY A 14 4.61 7.80 -1.24
C GLY A 14 3.63 6.77 -1.82
N PRO A 15 4.09 5.53 -2.06
CA PRO A 15 3.24 4.46 -2.56
C PRO A 15 2.16 4.10 -1.54
N SER A 16 1.05 3.53 -2.03
CA SER A 16 -0.02 3.03 -1.19
C SER A 16 -0.20 1.52 -1.38
N VAL A 17 -0.63 0.86 -0.32
CA VAL A 17 -0.96 -0.57 -0.32
C VAL A 17 -2.29 -0.74 0.38
N ASP A 18 -3.22 -1.41 -0.29
CA ASP A 18 -4.50 -1.82 0.27
C ASP A 18 -4.65 -3.33 0.15
N THR A 19 -4.93 -3.99 1.28
CA THR A 19 -5.11 -5.44 1.32
C THR A 19 -6.57 -5.76 1.50
N VAL A 20 -7.15 -6.41 0.49
CA VAL A 20 -8.55 -6.80 0.50
C VAL A 20 -8.65 -8.31 0.55
N LEU A 21 -9.25 -8.82 1.63
CA LEU A 21 -9.51 -10.25 1.78
C LEU A 21 -10.77 -10.62 0.99
N ASP A 22 -10.76 -11.78 0.35
CA ASP A 22 -11.96 -12.32 -0.30
C ASP A 22 -12.89 -12.92 0.76
N GLY A 23 -14.18 -12.59 0.68
CA GLY A 23 -15.17 -13.11 1.62
C GLY A 23 -15.10 -12.47 3.01
N GLY A 24 -15.57 -13.21 4.02
CA GLY A 24 -15.61 -12.78 5.42
C GLY A 24 -14.65 -13.57 6.31
N ALA A 25 -14.95 -13.65 7.61
CA ALA A 25 -14.13 -14.39 8.56
C ALA A 25 -13.92 -15.86 8.13
N VAL A 26 -12.70 -16.36 8.31
CA VAL A 26 -12.32 -17.76 8.04
C VAL A 26 -12.18 -18.56 9.33
N ARG A 27 -12.30 -19.89 9.22
CA ARG A 27 -12.06 -20.80 10.35
C ARG A 27 -10.55 -21.11 10.48
N PRO A 28 -10.06 -21.43 11.69
CA PRO A 28 -8.69 -21.91 11.87
C PRO A 28 -8.38 -23.11 10.96
N GLY A 29 -7.23 -23.07 10.29
CA GLY A 29 -6.80 -24.10 9.33
C GLY A 29 -7.44 -23.99 7.94
N GLY A 30 -8.38 -23.07 7.73
CA GLY A 30 -8.98 -22.79 6.42
C GLY A 30 -8.11 -21.84 5.57
N PRO A 31 -8.31 -21.83 4.24
CA PRO A 31 -7.60 -20.91 3.35
C PRO A 31 -8.11 -19.48 3.55
N LEU A 32 -7.17 -18.52 3.55
CA LEU A 32 -7.45 -17.09 3.48
C LEU A 32 -6.91 -16.57 2.14
N THR A 33 -7.80 -16.08 1.28
CA THR A 33 -7.44 -15.53 -0.03
C THR A 33 -7.80 -14.06 -0.08
N GLY A 34 -7.23 -13.36 -1.06
CA GLY A 34 -7.44 -11.94 -1.23
C GLY A 34 -6.52 -11.38 -2.29
N ARG A 35 -6.54 -10.05 -2.39
CA ARG A 35 -5.71 -9.28 -3.31
C ARG A 35 -4.99 -8.17 -2.56
N VAL A 36 -3.79 -7.88 -3.03
CA VAL A 36 -3.05 -6.69 -2.65
C VAL A 36 -3.17 -5.71 -3.82
N HIS A 37 -3.79 -4.57 -3.58
CA HIS A 37 -3.77 -3.46 -4.51
C HIS A 37 -2.57 -2.59 -4.17
N LEU A 38 -1.71 -2.38 -5.16
CA LEU A 38 -0.53 -1.53 -5.03
C LEU A 38 -0.70 -0.32 -5.96
N GLU A 39 -0.45 0.87 -5.42
CA GLU A 39 -0.34 2.09 -6.19
C GLU A 39 1.07 2.67 -6.01
N GLY A 40 1.74 2.95 -7.14
CA GLY A 40 3.04 3.59 -7.14
C GLY A 40 2.96 5.00 -6.57
N GLY A 41 4.04 5.43 -5.91
CA GLY A 41 4.18 6.81 -5.44
C GLY A 41 4.43 7.78 -6.60
N GLN A 42 4.51 9.07 -6.26
CA GLN A 42 4.82 10.15 -7.22
C GLN A 42 6.30 10.25 -7.59
N SER A 43 7.10 9.26 -7.21
CA SER A 43 8.54 9.18 -7.46
C SER A 43 8.92 7.71 -7.63
N ASP A 44 9.92 7.46 -8.47
CA ASP A 44 10.44 6.12 -8.67
C ASP A 44 10.98 5.57 -7.34
N ALA A 45 10.62 4.33 -7.04
CA ALA A 45 11.22 3.56 -5.96
C ALA A 45 12.39 2.75 -6.53
N GLU A 46 13.54 2.79 -5.87
CA GLU A 46 14.70 1.92 -6.15
C GLU A 46 14.60 0.62 -5.33
#